data_AF-A0A522HG35-F1
#
_entry.id   AF-A0A522HG35-F1
#
_cell.length_a   1.000
_cell.length_b   1.000
_cell.length_c   1.000
_cell.angle_alpha   90.00
_cell.angle_beta   90.00
_cell.angle_gamma   90.00
#
_symmetry.space_group_name_H-M   'P 1'
#
loop_
_entity.id
_entity.type
_entity.pdbx_description
1 polymer ?
#
loop_
_entity_poly.entity_id
_entity_poly.type
_entity_poly.pdbx_seq_one_letter_code
_entity_poly.pdbx_strand_id
1 'polypeptide(L)'
;MENQFFERPILNSPYDYPAHHWELDKSGQPTQKVLDSRRTADFVTPIPKPRKHQGKAEQASLLFNEGKGLSSDVMAMLIAWQTVNAVRHPNSKRFTRGFLIVAPGITIRDRLRVLQPNDPYSYYKSRELVPADVMGDLERAKIVITNYHAFKPRERLELSKGGRRLLQGKDGAPLETRETEGQMIQRVMPDLMGMKNILAINDEAHHCYREKPGATDLDELKGDDKEEAKNNNEAARLWISGLEAVNRQLGINRVIDLSATPFFLSGSGYAEGTLFPWTMSDFSLMDAIECGIVKLPRVPVADNIPGGEMPKFRELWKHIGKKMPKKGRGKGKALDPLSLPVELQTALDALYDHYARTFELWNEAGIRVPPCFIVVCQNTAISKLVYDYISGFVRENDDGNGELINGRLPLFRNFDEHGNAIPRPHTLLIDSEQLESGDALDKDFRTMASDELERFKREIIARNNDPRAADAITDQDLLREVMNTVGRAGHLGES
;
A
#
# COMPACT_ATOMS: atom_id res chain seq x y z
N MET A 1 -4.22 -39.64 -38.20
CA MET A 1 -4.76 -38.28 -38.40
C MET A 1 -3.90 -37.36 -37.56
N GLU A 2 -3.12 -36.48 -38.19
CA GLU A 2 -2.36 -35.45 -37.48
C GLU A 2 -3.32 -34.52 -36.75
N ASN A 3 -3.01 -34.27 -35.48
CA ASN A 3 -3.82 -33.45 -34.61
C ASN A 3 -3.38 -31.99 -34.77
N GLN A 4 -4.05 -31.27 -35.67
CA GLN A 4 -3.71 -29.90 -36.06
C GLN A 4 -3.72 -28.92 -34.88
N PHE A 5 -4.47 -29.22 -33.81
CA PHE A 5 -4.45 -28.43 -32.59
C PHE A 5 -3.06 -28.37 -31.94
N PHE A 6 -2.33 -29.49 -31.89
CA PHE A 6 -1.01 -29.51 -31.24
C PHE A 6 0.08 -28.86 -32.08
N GLU A 7 -0.07 -28.86 -33.41
CA GLU A 7 0.83 -28.16 -34.31
C GLU A 7 0.58 -26.65 -34.32
N ARG A 8 -0.68 -26.23 -34.17
CA ARG A 8 -1.07 -24.81 -34.19
C ARG A 8 -2.18 -24.51 -33.17
N PRO A 9 -1.84 -24.46 -31.87
CA PRO A 9 -2.83 -24.25 -30.81
C PRO A 9 -3.43 -22.84 -30.80
N ILE A 10 -2.69 -21.86 -31.35
CA ILE A 10 -3.11 -20.46 -31.43
C ILE A 10 -3.37 -20.12 -32.90
N LEU A 11 -4.64 -19.84 -33.21
CA LEU A 11 -5.09 -19.56 -34.58
C LEU A 11 -4.99 -18.07 -34.96
N ASN A 12 -5.00 -17.18 -33.96
CA ASN A 12 -5.06 -15.73 -34.18
C ASN A 12 -3.67 -15.08 -34.09
N SER A 13 -3.52 -13.99 -34.84
CA SER A 13 -2.40 -13.05 -34.69
C SER A 13 -2.42 -12.40 -33.30
N PRO A 14 -1.27 -12.19 -32.66
CA PRO A 14 -1.19 -11.46 -31.39
C PRO A 14 -1.41 -9.95 -31.56
N TYR A 15 -1.48 -9.45 -32.80
CA TYR A 15 -1.62 -8.02 -33.12
C TYR A 15 -3.04 -7.63 -33.57
N ASP A 16 -3.91 -8.61 -33.80
CA ASP A 16 -5.27 -8.41 -34.32
C ASP A 16 -6.31 -8.92 -33.33
N TYR A 17 -7.55 -8.43 -33.45
CA TYR A 17 -8.65 -8.87 -32.59
C TYR A 17 -8.94 -10.36 -32.82
N PRO A 18 -9.03 -11.22 -31.78
CA PRO A 18 -9.25 -12.65 -31.95
C PRO A 18 -10.57 -12.95 -32.66
N ALA A 19 -10.49 -13.62 -33.80
CA ALA A 19 -11.65 -13.93 -34.64
C ALA A 19 -11.95 -15.44 -34.73
N HIS A 20 -11.04 -16.30 -34.27
CA HIS A 20 -11.16 -17.76 -34.38
C HIS A 20 -10.77 -18.47 -33.09
N HIS A 21 -11.32 -19.65 -32.82
CA HIS A 21 -10.80 -20.53 -31.76
C HIS A 21 -11.10 -22.00 -32.05
N TRP A 22 -10.32 -22.90 -31.44
CA TRP A 22 -10.61 -24.33 -31.44
C TRP A 22 -11.82 -24.64 -30.56
N GLU A 23 -12.79 -25.41 -31.05
CA GLU A 23 -13.88 -25.93 -30.22
C GLU A 23 -13.32 -26.97 -29.22
N LEU A 24 -13.76 -26.87 -27.97
CA LEU A 24 -13.44 -27.82 -26.90
C LEU A 24 -14.71 -28.59 -26.54
N ASP A 25 -14.57 -29.89 -26.28
CA ASP A 25 -15.67 -30.69 -25.72
C ASP A 25 -15.89 -30.41 -24.22
N LYS A 26 -16.90 -31.07 -23.63
CA LYS A 26 -17.25 -30.92 -22.20
C LYS A 26 -16.13 -31.33 -21.23
N SER A 27 -15.11 -32.04 -21.71
CA SER A 27 -13.92 -32.42 -20.94
C SER A 27 -12.72 -31.51 -21.20
N GLY A 28 -12.91 -30.43 -21.97
CA GLY A 28 -11.87 -29.47 -22.34
C GLY A 28 -10.93 -29.96 -23.44
N GLN A 29 -11.25 -31.07 -24.12
CA GLN A 29 -10.41 -31.62 -25.18
C GLN A 29 -10.76 -31.01 -26.55
N PRO A 30 -9.76 -30.68 -27.39
CA PRO A 30 -9.99 -30.05 -28.69
C PRO A 30 -10.64 -31.02 -29.68
N THR A 31 -11.78 -30.62 -30.24
CA THR A 31 -12.57 -31.46 -31.17
C THR A 31 -12.03 -31.46 -32.61
N GLN A 32 -10.91 -30.77 -32.84
CA GLN A 32 -10.33 -30.46 -34.18
C GLN A 32 -11.20 -29.56 -35.06
N LYS A 33 -12.25 -28.93 -34.52
CA LYS A 33 -13.05 -27.94 -35.24
C LYS A 33 -12.63 -26.52 -34.88
N VAL A 34 -12.64 -25.64 -35.87
CA VAL A 34 -12.41 -24.20 -35.70
C VAL A 34 -13.75 -23.48 -35.76
N LEU A 35 -13.97 -22.55 -34.84
CA LEU A 35 -15.13 -21.67 -34.81
C LEU A 35 -14.71 -20.24 -35.15
N ASP A 36 -15.45 -19.60 -36.05
CA ASP A 36 -15.19 -18.24 -36.58
C ASP A 36 -15.78 -17.16 -35.66
N SER A 37 -15.42 -17.22 -34.38
CA SER A 37 -15.75 -16.20 -33.39
C SER A 37 -14.71 -16.13 -32.28
N ARG A 38 -14.74 -15.05 -31.50
CA ARG A 38 -13.96 -14.96 -30.25
C ARG A 38 -14.48 -15.97 -29.25
N ARG A 39 -13.59 -16.77 -28.65
CA ARG A 39 -13.94 -17.68 -27.56
C ARG A 39 -14.52 -16.87 -26.39
N THR A 40 -15.73 -17.21 -25.97
CA THR A 40 -16.32 -16.70 -24.72
C THR A 40 -15.57 -17.28 -23.53
N ALA A 41 -15.37 -16.50 -22.47
CA ALA A 41 -14.74 -17.00 -21.26
C ALA A 41 -15.60 -18.13 -20.67
N ASP A 42 -14.97 -19.28 -20.40
CA ASP A 42 -15.60 -20.43 -19.76
C ASP A 42 -14.62 -20.99 -18.73
N PHE A 43 -15.14 -21.36 -17.56
CA PHE A 43 -14.35 -21.77 -16.40
C PHE A 43 -14.31 -23.29 -16.32
N VAL A 44 -13.21 -23.88 -16.78
CA VAL A 44 -12.96 -25.33 -16.63
C VAL A 44 -12.12 -25.52 -15.38
N THR A 45 -12.73 -25.94 -14.29
CA THR A 45 -12.04 -26.32 -13.04
C THR A 45 -11.38 -27.69 -13.24
N PRO A 46 -10.05 -27.80 -13.38
CA PRO A 46 -9.40 -29.10 -13.44
C PRO A 46 -9.25 -29.56 -11.99
N ILE A 47 -10.16 -30.38 -11.48
CA ILE A 47 -9.98 -31.06 -10.19
C ILE A 47 -8.91 -32.15 -10.39
N PRO A 48 -7.66 -31.97 -9.93
CA PRO A 48 -6.65 -33.00 -10.10
C PRO A 48 -6.90 -34.07 -9.04
N LYS A 49 -7.20 -35.31 -9.46
CA LYS A 49 -7.19 -36.44 -8.53
C LYS A 49 -5.75 -36.62 -8.01
N PRO A 50 -5.53 -36.66 -6.67
CA PRO A 50 -4.18 -36.73 -6.12
C PRO A 50 -3.48 -38.02 -6.54
N ARG A 51 -2.35 -37.90 -7.25
CA ARG A 51 -1.44 -39.01 -7.55
C ARG A 51 -0.32 -39.04 -6.51
N LYS A 52 -0.14 -40.19 -5.86
CA LYS A 52 1.06 -40.53 -5.08
C LYS A 52 2.24 -40.77 -6.04
N HIS A 53 3.39 -40.14 -5.81
CA HIS A 53 4.78 -40.64 -6.02
C HIS A 53 5.77 -39.54 -5.55
N GLN A 54 6.68 -39.76 -4.58
CA GLN A 54 8.01 -40.42 -4.64
C GLN A 54 9.01 -39.81 -5.64
N GLY A 55 9.86 -38.90 -5.14
CA GLY A 55 11.31 -38.88 -5.42
C GLY A 55 11.86 -38.09 -6.63
N LYS A 56 12.66 -37.06 -6.29
CA LYS A 56 13.76 -36.35 -7.00
C LYS A 56 13.45 -35.08 -7.84
N ALA A 57 14.23 -34.05 -7.46
CA ALA A 57 14.42 -32.71 -8.00
C ALA A 57 13.18 -31.81 -7.99
N GLU A 58 12.89 -31.27 -6.79
CA GLU A 58 12.08 -30.05 -6.68
C GLU A 58 12.84 -28.91 -7.38
N GLN A 59 12.40 -28.56 -8.58
CA GLN A 59 12.40 -27.15 -8.94
C GLN A 59 11.62 -26.48 -7.81
N ALA A 60 12.28 -25.63 -7.02
CA ALA A 60 11.67 -24.95 -5.90
C ALA A 60 10.31 -24.42 -6.37
N SER A 61 9.23 -25.02 -5.87
CA SER A 61 7.94 -24.39 -5.99
C SER A 61 8.16 -23.03 -5.34
N LEU A 62 7.80 -21.96 -6.05
CA LEU A 62 7.71 -20.65 -5.44
C LEU A 62 6.66 -20.80 -4.33
N LEU A 63 7.12 -21.20 -3.15
CA LEU A 63 6.38 -21.16 -1.91
C LEU A 63 6.17 -19.67 -1.69
N PHE A 64 5.06 -19.17 -2.22
CA PHE A 64 4.57 -17.83 -2.03
C PHE A 64 4.19 -17.68 -0.56
N ASN A 65 5.19 -17.61 0.31
CA ASN A 65 4.99 -17.33 1.72
C ASN A 65 4.47 -15.90 1.83
N GLU A 66 3.22 -15.80 2.29
CA GLU A 66 2.62 -14.61 2.89
C GLU A 66 2.31 -13.40 2.00
N GLY A 67 2.03 -13.51 0.69
CA GLY A 67 1.56 -12.37 -0.12
C GLY A 67 2.49 -11.13 -0.15
N LYS A 68 3.67 -11.22 0.49
CA LYS A 68 4.67 -10.16 0.62
C LYS A 68 5.61 -10.26 -0.56
N GLY A 69 5.39 -9.43 -1.56
CA GLY A 69 6.34 -9.20 -2.64
C GLY A 69 5.98 -9.78 -3.99
N LEU A 70 4.76 -10.25 -4.23
CA LEU A 70 4.33 -10.71 -5.56
C LEU A 70 4.43 -9.63 -6.64
N SER A 71 3.94 -8.41 -6.34
CA SER A 71 4.10 -7.27 -7.25
C SER A 71 5.58 -7.01 -7.51
N SER A 72 6.39 -6.98 -6.45
CA SER A 72 7.84 -6.80 -6.53
C SER A 72 8.57 -7.92 -7.29
N ASP A 73 8.09 -9.17 -7.22
CA ASP A 73 8.64 -10.29 -8.00
C ASP A 73 8.39 -10.08 -9.49
N VAL A 74 7.17 -9.68 -9.86
CA VAL A 74 6.84 -9.33 -11.25
C VAL A 74 7.68 -8.13 -11.71
N MET A 75 7.86 -7.10 -10.87
CA MET A 75 8.76 -5.98 -11.17
C MET A 75 10.19 -6.44 -11.44
N ALA A 76 10.74 -7.29 -10.57
CA ALA A 76 12.08 -7.84 -10.73
C ALA A 76 12.20 -8.64 -12.03
N MET A 77 11.24 -9.53 -12.33
CA MET A 77 11.23 -10.30 -13.58
C MET A 77 11.18 -9.38 -14.82
N LEU A 78 10.36 -8.33 -14.79
CA LEU A 78 10.28 -7.34 -15.86
C LEU A 78 11.60 -6.59 -16.05
N ILE A 79 12.21 -6.11 -14.96
CA ILE A 79 13.48 -5.39 -14.99
C ILE A 79 14.61 -6.30 -15.49
N ALA A 80 14.67 -7.54 -15.01
CA ALA A 80 15.65 -8.53 -15.45
C ALA A 80 15.52 -8.80 -16.95
N TRP A 81 14.31 -9.10 -17.43
CA TRP A 81 14.05 -9.36 -18.84
C TRP A 81 14.43 -8.17 -19.72
N GLN A 82 14.03 -6.96 -19.34
CA GLN A 82 14.32 -5.74 -20.08
C GLN A 82 15.83 -5.45 -20.11
N THR A 83 16.50 -5.53 -18.96
CA THR A 83 17.92 -5.18 -18.83
C THR A 83 18.79 -6.14 -19.62
N VAL A 84 18.65 -7.45 -19.40
CA VAL A 84 19.49 -8.46 -20.05
C VAL A 84 19.35 -8.38 -21.57
N ASN A 85 18.13 -8.20 -22.08
CA ASN A 85 17.91 -8.04 -23.50
C ASN A 85 18.46 -6.71 -24.05
N ALA A 86 18.38 -5.61 -23.30
CA ALA A 86 18.95 -4.32 -23.69
C ALA A 86 20.49 -4.33 -23.71
N VAL A 87 21.12 -5.12 -22.85
CA VAL A 87 22.59 -5.28 -22.80
C VAL A 87 23.08 -6.17 -23.93
N ARG A 88 22.40 -7.30 -24.18
CA ARG A 88 22.78 -8.27 -25.22
C ARG A 88 22.39 -7.84 -26.63
N HIS A 89 21.42 -6.93 -26.77
CA HIS A 89 20.97 -6.39 -28.06
C HIS A 89 20.99 -4.85 -28.07
N PRO A 90 22.18 -4.21 -28.02
CA PRO A 90 22.31 -2.76 -27.83
C PRO A 90 21.69 -1.91 -28.95
N ASN A 91 21.53 -2.47 -30.15
CA ASN A 91 20.91 -1.78 -31.29
C ASN A 91 19.37 -1.87 -31.28
N SER A 92 18.78 -2.68 -30.40
CA SER A 92 17.32 -2.82 -30.29
C SER A 92 16.72 -1.68 -29.47
N LYS A 93 15.71 -1.02 -30.02
CA LYS A 93 14.92 -0.01 -29.30
C LYS A 93 13.77 -0.62 -28.47
N ARG A 94 13.59 -1.94 -28.54
CA ARG A 94 12.48 -2.64 -27.85
C ARG A 94 12.70 -2.79 -26.35
N PHE A 95 13.96 -2.70 -25.91
CA PHE A 95 14.35 -2.96 -24.54
C PHE A 95 14.97 -1.72 -23.90
N THR A 96 14.97 -1.68 -22.58
CA THR A 96 15.59 -0.61 -21.80
C THR A 96 16.41 -1.14 -20.65
N ARG A 97 17.32 -0.29 -20.18
CA ARG A 97 18.03 -0.46 -18.92
C ARG A 97 17.71 0.65 -17.93
N GLY A 98 16.80 1.57 -18.26
CA GLY A 98 16.39 2.70 -17.42
C GLY A 98 14.96 2.50 -16.92
N PHE A 99 14.80 2.44 -15.61
CA PHE A 99 13.55 2.13 -14.94
C PHE A 99 13.22 3.21 -13.92
N LEU A 100 11.99 3.71 -13.99
CA LEU A 100 11.41 4.59 -12.97
C LEU A 100 10.30 3.81 -12.26
N ILE A 101 10.47 3.53 -10.98
CA ILE A 101 9.46 2.89 -10.15
C ILE A 101 8.84 3.96 -9.25
N VAL A 102 7.52 4.13 -9.34
CA VAL A 102 6.79 5.08 -8.51
C VAL A 102 5.90 4.33 -7.51
N ALA A 103 6.08 4.65 -6.24
CA ALA A 103 5.36 4.09 -5.11
C ALA A 103 4.36 5.10 -4.52
N PRO A 104 3.29 4.64 -3.84
CA PRO A 104 2.32 5.52 -3.20
C PRO A 104 2.92 6.22 -1.97
N GLY A 105 3.92 5.62 -1.34
CA GLY A 105 4.48 6.12 -0.09
C GLY A 105 5.93 5.72 0.12
N ILE A 106 6.56 6.36 1.10
CA ILE A 106 7.96 6.14 1.45
C ILE A 106 8.20 4.74 1.99
N THR A 107 7.28 4.19 2.77
CA THR A 107 7.38 2.83 3.30
C THR A 107 7.46 1.82 2.18
N ILE A 108 6.58 1.96 1.19
CA ILE A 108 6.58 1.09 0.00
C ILE A 108 7.88 1.29 -0.80
N ARG A 109 8.25 2.54 -1.06
CA ARG A 109 9.50 2.91 -1.75
C ARG A 109 10.71 2.22 -1.12
N ASP A 110 10.82 2.26 0.20
CA ASP A 110 11.96 1.69 0.93
C ASP A 110 11.95 0.16 0.89
N ARG A 111 10.77 -0.48 0.93
CA ARG A 111 10.64 -1.93 0.74
C ARG A 111 11.01 -2.39 -0.67
N LEU A 112 10.73 -1.58 -1.69
CA LEU A 112 11.06 -1.87 -3.08
C LEU A 112 12.58 -1.82 -3.37
N ARG A 113 13.43 -1.42 -2.42
CA ARG A 113 14.90 -1.46 -2.56
C ARG A 113 15.46 -2.83 -2.93
N VAL A 114 14.73 -3.91 -2.60
CA VAL A 114 15.05 -5.28 -3.03
C VAL A 114 15.12 -5.46 -4.55
N LEU A 115 14.58 -4.52 -5.33
CA LEU A 115 14.69 -4.46 -6.79
C LEU A 115 16.03 -3.93 -7.29
N GLN A 116 16.89 -3.42 -6.41
CA GLN A 116 18.24 -3.00 -6.75
C GLN A 116 19.16 -4.24 -6.86
N PRO A 117 19.87 -4.46 -7.98
CA PRO A 117 20.73 -5.64 -8.17
C PRO A 117 21.87 -5.75 -7.14
N ASN A 118 22.34 -4.59 -6.65
CA ASN A 118 23.43 -4.48 -5.70
C ASN A 118 22.99 -4.56 -4.23
N ASP A 119 21.68 -4.61 -3.95
CA ASP A 119 21.20 -4.69 -2.57
C ASP A 119 21.54 -6.07 -1.97
N PRO A 120 21.97 -6.15 -0.69
CA PRO A 120 22.26 -7.42 -0.03
C PRO A 120 21.07 -8.40 -0.03
N TYR A 121 19.84 -7.87 0.00
CA TYR A 121 18.60 -8.64 0.00
C TYR A 121 17.91 -8.64 -1.37
N SER A 122 18.67 -8.41 -2.43
CA SER A 122 18.17 -8.30 -3.80
C SER A 122 17.38 -9.54 -4.22
N TYR A 123 16.18 -9.33 -4.78
CA TYR A 123 15.29 -10.40 -5.23
C TYR A 123 15.89 -11.24 -6.35
N TYR A 124 16.74 -10.67 -7.20
CA TYR A 124 17.39 -11.45 -8.27
C TYR A 124 18.29 -12.55 -7.72
N LYS A 125 18.95 -12.30 -6.58
CA LYS A 125 19.82 -13.26 -5.90
C LYS A 125 19.02 -14.18 -4.99
N SER A 126 18.21 -13.62 -4.10
CA SER A 126 17.50 -14.40 -3.07
C SER A 126 16.43 -15.33 -3.64
N ARG A 127 15.90 -15.03 -4.84
CA ARG A 127 14.89 -15.85 -5.54
C ARG A 127 15.44 -16.52 -6.79
N GLU A 128 16.74 -16.43 -7.03
CA GLU A 128 17.42 -17.03 -8.19
C GLU A 128 16.72 -16.71 -9.53
N LEU A 129 16.21 -15.48 -9.69
CA LEU A 129 15.40 -15.09 -10.86
C LEU A 129 16.20 -15.12 -12.17
N VAL A 130 17.52 -14.99 -12.07
CA VAL A 130 18.42 -15.00 -13.21
C VAL A 130 19.66 -15.86 -12.91
N PRO A 131 20.23 -16.54 -13.93
CA PRO A 131 21.48 -17.27 -13.78
C PRO A 131 22.64 -16.39 -13.27
N ALA A 132 23.61 -17.01 -12.56
CA ALA A 132 24.72 -16.28 -11.96
C ALA A 132 25.60 -15.53 -12.99
N ASP A 133 25.72 -16.06 -14.21
CA ASP A 133 26.52 -15.46 -15.29
C ASP A 133 25.87 -14.19 -15.89
N VAL A 134 24.55 -14.02 -15.76
CA VAL A 134 23.84 -12.82 -16.24
C VAL A 134 23.69 -11.73 -15.18
N MET A 135 24.07 -11.99 -13.92
CA MET A 135 24.01 -10.98 -12.86
C MET A 135 24.83 -9.73 -13.20
N GLY A 136 25.99 -9.88 -13.84
CA GLY A 136 26.81 -8.74 -14.28
C GLY A 136 26.15 -7.90 -15.38
N ASP A 137 25.27 -8.48 -16.21
CA ASP A 137 24.47 -7.71 -17.18
C ASP A 137 23.41 -6.88 -16.44
N LEU A 138 22.83 -7.43 -15.37
CA LEU A 138 21.78 -6.80 -14.59
C LEU A 138 22.26 -5.58 -13.81
N GLU A 139 23.52 -5.58 -13.36
CA GLU A 139 24.15 -4.42 -12.70
C GLU A 139 24.19 -3.15 -13.60
N ARG A 140 23.96 -3.31 -14.91
CA ARG A 140 23.85 -2.19 -15.86
C ARG A 140 22.48 -1.49 -15.83
N ALA A 141 21.51 -2.04 -15.09
CA ALA A 141 20.23 -1.38 -14.88
C ALA A 141 20.41 -0.08 -14.09
N LYS A 142 19.71 0.96 -14.50
CA LYS A 142 19.51 2.20 -13.76
C LYS A 142 18.08 2.20 -13.26
N ILE A 143 17.92 1.98 -11.96
CA ILE A 143 16.62 1.82 -11.31
C ILE A 143 16.46 2.95 -10.30
N VAL A 144 15.55 3.87 -10.57
CA VAL A 144 15.15 4.92 -9.62
C VAL A 144 13.82 4.52 -9.01
N ILE A 145 13.78 4.42 -7.68
CA ILE A 145 12.57 4.14 -6.91
C ILE A 145 12.22 5.41 -6.15
N THR A 146 11.03 5.97 -6.41
CA THR A 146 10.56 7.21 -5.78
C THR A 146 9.12 7.07 -5.29
N ASN A 147 8.71 7.91 -4.34
CA ASN A 147 7.29 8.12 -4.04
C ASN A 147 6.72 9.24 -4.94
N TYR A 148 5.40 9.22 -5.20
CA TYR A 148 4.78 10.22 -6.09
C TYR A 148 4.87 11.66 -5.54
N HIS A 149 4.89 11.84 -4.21
CA HIS A 149 5.05 13.15 -3.58
C HIS A 149 6.35 13.85 -4.00
N ALA A 150 7.38 13.10 -4.40
CA ALA A 150 8.65 13.67 -4.86
C ALA A 150 8.49 14.55 -6.11
N PHE A 151 7.44 14.33 -6.91
CA PHE A 151 7.09 15.14 -8.08
C PHE A 151 6.55 16.54 -7.75
N LYS A 152 6.21 16.81 -6.48
CA LYS A 152 5.79 18.14 -6.04
C LYS A 152 6.94 19.14 -6.25
N PRO A 153 6.73 20.22 -7.03
CA PRO A 153 7.76 21.24 -7.22
C PRO A 153 8.13 21.90 -5.89
N ARG A 154 9.42 21.98 -5.58
CA ARG A 154 9.90 22.63 -4.35
C ARG A 154 10.12 24.13 -4.57
N GLU A 155 10.00 24.92 -3.50
CA GLU A 155 10.51 26.29 -3.52
C GLU A 155 12.05 26.27 -3.46
N ARG A 156 12.68 27.00 -4.37
CA ARG A 156 14.14 27.16 -4.48
C ARG A 156 14.68 28.25 -3.57
N LEU A 157 13.80 29.17 -3.17
CA LEU A 157 14.11 30.34 -2.35
C LEU A 157 13.02 30.48 -1.30
N GLU A 158 13.36 30.19 -0.05
CA GLU A 158 12.50 30.49 1.10
C GLU A 158 12.55 31.99 1.37
N LEU A 159 11.62 32.72 0.74
CA LEU A 159 11.47 34.16 0.94
C LEU A 159 10.31 34.43 1.89
N SER A 160 10.58 35.21 2.94
CA SER A 160 9.50 35.79 3.75
C SER A 160 8.60 36.65 2.87
N LYS A 161 7.32 36.81 3.25
CA LYS A 161 6.36 37.66 2.50
C LYS A 161 6.91 39.07 2.21
N GLY A 162 7.68 39.63 3.15
CA GLY A 162 8.36 40.92 2.99
C GLY A 162 9.53 40.86 2.00
N GLY A 163 10.40 39.86 2.10
CA GLY A 163 11.52 39.68 1.16
C GLY A 163 11.05 39.42 -0.28
N ARG A 164 9.95 38.68 -0.44
CA ARG A 164 9.33 38.42 -1.75
C ARG A 164 8.78 39.69 -2.39
N ARG A 165 8.10 40.56 -1.62
CA ARG A 165 7.62 41.87 -2.09
C ARG A 165 8.77 42.83 -2.41
N LEU A 166 9.85 42.80 -1.63
CA LEU A 166 11.02 43.64 -1.88
C LEU A 166 11.70 43.27 -3.21
N LEU A 167 11.88 41.96 -3.46
CA LEU A 167 12.52 41.45 -4.67
C LEU A 167 11.63 41.54 -5.92
N GLN A 168 10.30 41.47 -5.77
CA GLN A 168 9.36 41.69 -6.88
C GLN A 168 9.28 43.18 -7.28
N GLY A 169 9.59 44.11 -6.37
CA GLY A 169 9.33 45.53 -6.60
C GLY A 169 7.83 45.84 -6.75
N LYS A 170 7.48 47.09 -7.05
CA LYS A 170 6.07 47.50 -7.23
C LYS A 170 5.45 47.05 -8.56
N ASP A 171 6.28 46.89 -9.61
CA ASP A 171 5.85 46.59 -10.99
C ASP A 171 6.62 45.40 -11.62
N GLY A 172 7.39 44.64 -10.85
CA GLY A 172 8.16 43.52 -11.39
C GLY A 172 7.34 42.25 -11.58
N ALA A 173 7.77 41.43 -12.54
CA ALA A 173 7.16 40.13 -12.79
C ALA A 173 7.16 39.25 -11.52
N PRO A 174 6.16 38.37 -11.34
CA PRO A 174 6.13 37.47 -10.19
C PRO A 174 7.42 36.63 -10.15
N LEU A 175 8.17 36.71 -9.05
CA LEU A 175 9.32 35.83 -8.83
C LEU A 175 8.91 34.35 -8.95
N GLU A 176 9.46 33.70 -9.99
CA GLU A 176 9.42 32.25 -10.15
C GLU A 176 10.42 31.61 -9.19
N THR A 177 9.97 31.34 -7.97
CA THR A 177 10.79 30.67 -6.96
C THR A 177 10.62 29.15 -6.97
N ARG A 178 9.75 28.61 -7.83
CA ARG A 178 9.50 27.16 -7.90
C ARG A 178 10.48 26.47 -8.83
N GLU A 179 10.75 25.22 -8.52
CA GLU A 179 11.51 24.31 -9.35
C GLU A 179 10.86 24.13 -10.73
N THR A 180 11.66 24.12 -11.80
CA THR A 180 11.17 23.74 -13.15
C THR A 180 11.04 22.21 -13.25
N GLU A 181 10.33 21.70 -14.27
CA GLU A 181 10.22 20.24 -14.49
C GLU A 181 11.59 19.57 -14.61
N GLY A 182 12.51 20.16 -15.38
CA GLY A 182 13.86 19.62 -15.55
C GLY A 182 14.65 19.57 -14.23
N GLN A 183 14.51 20.58 -13.38
CA GLN A 183 15.14 20.60 -12.06
C GLN A 183 14.53 19.55 -11.13
N MET A 184 13.19 19.40 -11.14
CA MET A 184 12.48 18.37 -10.38
C MET A 184 12.97 16.98 -10.78
N ILE A 185 13.08 16.71 -12.08
CA ILE A 185 13.59 15.43 -12.58
C ILE A 185 15.04 15.21 -12.16
N GLN A 186 15.90 16.23 -12.26
CA GLN A 186 17.28 16.12 -11.80
C GLN A 186 17.38 15.80 -10.31
N ARG A 187 16.47 16.34 -9.49
CA ARG A 187 16.39 16.06 -8.05
C ARG A 187 15.85 14.65 -7.76
N VAL A 188 14.80 14.23 -8.46
CA VAL A 188 14.07 12.99 -8.17
C VAL A 188 14.73 11.76 -8.79
N MET A 189 15.29 11.90 -10.00
CA MET A 189 15.83 10.78 -10.79
C MET A 189 17.13 11.14 -11.52
N PRO A 190 18.18 11.57 -10.79
CA PRO A 190 19.45 11.96 -11.39
C PRO A 190 20.08 10.84 -12.25
N ASP A 191 19.93 9.58 -11.83
CA ASP A 191 20.51 8.42 -12.53
C ASP A 191 19.88 8.12 -13.90
N LEU A 192 18.69 8.65 -14.17
CA LEU A 192 18.01 8.52 -15.46
C LEU A 192 18.29 9.70 -16.40
N MET A 193 19.02 10.73 -15.93
CA MET A 193 19.34 11.89 -16.75
C MET A 193 20.16 11.51 -17.98
N GLY A 194 19.71 11.96 -19.15
CA GLY A 194 20.34 11.65 -20.44
C GLY A 194 20.00 10.27 -20.99
N MET A 195 19.28 9.43 -20.24
CA MET A 195 18.71 8.21 -20.77
C MET A 195 17.45 8.52 -21.59
N LYS A 196 17.23 7.72 -22.63
CA LYS A 196 15.98 7.68 -23.40
C LYS A 196 15.37 6.30 -23.22
N ASN A 197 14.11 6.15 -23.62
CA ASN A 197 13.42 4.86 -23.59
C ASN A 197 13.14 4.34 -22.17
N ILE A 198 12.77 5.23 -21.25
CA ILE A 198 12.52 4.84 -19.85
C ILE A 198 11.26 3.97 -19.78
N LEU A 199 11.30 2.93 -18.97
CA LEU A 199 10.13 2.15 -18.59
C LEU A 199 9.70 2.56 -17.19
N ALA A 200 8.48 3.07 -17.07
CA ALA A 200 7.88 3.41 -15.79
C ALA A 200 7.09 2.21 -15.25
N ILE A 201 7.20 1.95 -13.96
CA ILE A 201 6.42 0.96 -13.24
C ILE A 201 5.73 1.66 -12.07
N ASN A 202 4.41 1.57 -12.01
CA ASN A 202 3.65 2.07 -10.87
C ASN A 202 3.28 0.90 -9.96
N ASP A 203 3.48 1.07 -8.66
CA ASP A 203 2.95 0.20 -7.60
C ASP A 203 1.72 0.90 -7.00
N GLU A 204 0.53 0.29 -7.02
CA GLU A 204 -0.73 0.92 -6.57
C GLU A 204 -1.19 2.15 -7.40
N ALA A 205 -1.11 2.07 -8.73
CA ALA A 205 -1.48 3.18 -9.62
C ALA A 205 -2.99 3.47 -9.70
N HIS A 206 -3.80 2.87 -8.84
CA HIS A 206 -5.17 3.33 -8.62
C HIS A 206 -5.25 4.78 -8.12
N HIS A 207 -4.11 5.33 -7.66
CA HIS A 207 -3.89 6.75 -7.45
C HIS A 207 -3.13 7.43 -8.61
N CYS A 208 -3.26 6.98 -9.86
CA CYS A 208 -2.53 7.54 -11.01
C CYS A 208 -3.45 7.71 -12.22
N TYR A 209 -4.41 8.63 -12.11
CA TYR A 209 -5.38 8.90 -13.17
C TYR A 209 -5.69 10.39 -13.30
N ARG A 210 -6.30 10.76 -14.43
CA ARG A 210 -6.94 12.07 -14.62
C ARG A 210 -8.42 11.93 -14.33
N GLU A 211 -8.95 12.87 -13.55
CA GLU A 211 -10.40 13.00 -13.36
C GLU A 211 -11.11 13.27 -14.70
N LYS A 212 -12.37 12.85 -14.80
CA LYS A 212 -13.16 13.07 -16.01
C LYS A 212 -13.41 14.58 -16.20
N PRO A 213 -13.05 15.16 -17.35
CA PRO A 213 -13.27 16.59 -17.60
C PRO A 213 -14.75 16.96 -17.48
N GLY A 214 -15.05 18.02 -16.71
CA GLY A 214 -16.40 18.54 -16.55
C GLY A 214 -17.33 17.69 -15.66
N ALA A 215 -16.78 16.73 -14.92
CA ALA A 215 -17.57 16.00 -13.92
C ALA A 215 -17.91 16.88 -12.70
N THR A 216 -19.09 16.66 -12.13
CA THR A 216 -19.63 17.40 -10.98
C THR A 216 -19.91 16.48 -9.78
N ASP A 217 -19.56 15.19 -9.88
CA ASP A 217 -19.78 14.17 -8.86
C ASP A 217 -19.08 14.52 -7.53
N LEU A 218 -17.90 15.13 -7.59
CA LEU A 218 -17.22 15.66 -6.40
C LEU A 218 -18.06 16.71 -5.65
N ASP A 219 -18.90 17.48 -6.34
CA ASP A 219 -19.75 18.49 -5.72
C ASP A 219 -21.01 17.91 -5.07
N GLU A 220 -21.39 16.70 -5.43
CA GLU A 220 -22.51 15.96 -4.83
C GLU A 220 -22.14 15.35 -3.47
N LEU A 221 -20.85 15.07 -3.25
CA LEU A 221 -20.30 14.57 -1.99
C LEU A 221 -20.36 15.64 -0.88
N LYS A 222 -20.40 15.23 0.39
CA LYS A 222 -20.52 16.13 1.55
C LYS A 222 -19.61 15.71 2.69
N GLY A 223 -19.13 16.70 3.45
CA GLY A 223 -18.30 16.47 4.63
C GLY A 223 -17.00 15.74 4.29
N ASP A 224 -16.60 14.83 5.18
CA ASP A 224 -15.37 14.04 5.09
C ASP A 224 -15.26 13.25 3.77
N ASP A 225 -16.36 12.72 3.23
CA ASP A 225 -16.36 11.98 1.94
C ASP A 225 -15.93 12.89 0.76
N LYS A 226 -16.30 14.18 0.80
CA LYS A 226 -15.86 15.16 -0.21
C LYS A 226 -14.39 15.51 -0.04
N GLU A 227 -13.91 15.64 1.19
CA GLU A 227 -12.51 15.93 1.47
C GLU A 227 -11.60 14.76 1.04
N GLU A 228 -11.99 13.53 1.35
CA GLU A 228 -11.29 12.31 0.94
C GLU A 228 -11.21 12.19 -0.59
N ALA A 229 -12.34 12.32 -1.28
CA ALA A 229 -12.38 12.27 -2.75
C ALA A 229 -11.51 13.37 -3.39
N LYS A 230 -11.53 14.58 -2.81
CA LYS A 230 -10.69 15.68 -3.26
C LYS A 230 -9.20 15.37 -3.08
N ASN A 231 -8.80 14.86 -1.91
CA ASN A 231 -7.41 14.51 -1.63
C ASN A 231 -6.93 13.37 -2.54
N ASN A 232 -7.76 12.35 -2.76
CA ASN A 232 -7.48 11.26 -3.70
C ASN A 232 -7.27 11.78 -5.12
N ASN A 233 -8.11 12.70 -5.60
CA ASN A 233 -7.95 13.32 -6.91
C ASN A 233 -6.71 14.21 -7.01
N GLU A 234 -6.35 14.93 -5.94
CA GLU A 234 -5.11 15.72 -5.89
C GLU A 234 -3.87 14.84 -5.95
N ALA A 235 -3.85 13.73 -5.19
CA ALA A 235 -2.79 12.73 -5.24
C ALA A 235 -2.69 12.10 -6.64
N ALA A 236 -3.83 11.69 -7.21
CA ALA A 236 -3.89 11.13 -8.56
C ALA A 236 -3.36 12.09 -9.62
N ARG A 237 -3.78 13.36 -9.54
CA ARG A 237 -3.32 14.43 -10.43
C ARG A 237 -1.82 14.68 -10.28
N LEU A 238 -1.29 14.69 -9.06
CA LEU A 238 0.14 14.88 -8.82
C LEU A 238 0.97 13.76 -9.44
N TRP A 239 0.57 12.51 -9.21
CA TRP A 239 1.27 11.34 -9.74
C TRP A 239 1.31 11.33 -11.26
N ILE A 240 0.15 11.43 -11.92
CA ILE A 240 0.09 11.38 -13.39
C ILE A 240 0.80 12.58 -14.02
N SER A 241 0.71 13.77 -13.41
CA SER A 241 1.42 14.97 -13.90
C SER A 241 2.94 14.82 -13.79
N GLY A 242 3.41 14.11 -12.74
CA GLY A 242 4.83 13.75 -12.60
C GLY A 242 5.31 12.85 -13.72
N LEU A 243 4.57 11.79 -14.04
CA LEU A 243 4.89 10.90 -15.16
C LEU A 243 4.85 11.62 -16.51
N GLU A 244 3.88 12.50 -16.72
CA GLU A 244 3.82 13.33 -17.93
C GLU A 244 5.02 14.26 -18.06
N ALA A 245 5.50 14.86 -16.95
CA ALA A 245 6.71 15.68 -16.94
C ALA A 245 7.95 14.84 -17.31
N VAL A 246 8.07 13.63 -16.75
CA VAL A 246 9.14 12.69 -17.13
C VAL A 246 9.07 12.34 -18.61
N ASN A 247 7.87 12.10 -19.14
CA ASN A 247 7.68 11.82 -20.56
C ASN A 247 8.08 13.01 -21.44
N ARG A 248 7.76 14.25 -21.06
CA ARG A 248 8.16 15.46 -21.80
C ARG A 248 9.67 15.68 -21.81
N GLN A 249 10.36 15.41 -20.70
CA GLN A 249 11.77 15.77 -20.53
C GLN A 249 12.74 14.63 -20.90
N LEU A 250 12.42 13.38 -20.56
CA LEU A 250 13.29 12.21 -20.77
C LEU A 250 12.72 11.19 -21.78
N GLY A 251 11.40 11.12 -21.90
CA GLY A 251 10.69 10.17 -22.76
C GLY A 251 10.44 8.82 -22.10
N ILE A 252 9.17 8.50 -21.89
CA ILE A 252 8.71 7.20 -21.39
C ILE A 252 8.25 6.37 -22.59
N ASN A 253 8.78 5.16 -22.74
CA ASN A 253 8.32 4.22 -23.78
C ASN A 253 7.01 3.55 -23.36
N ARG A 254 6.99 3.06 -22.11
CA ARG A 254 5.89 2.28 -21.58
C ARG A 254 5.73 2.53 -20.10
N VAL A 255 4.48 2.55 -19.66
CA VAL A 255 4.08 2.47 -18.26
C VAL A 255 3.50 1.08 -18.03
N ILE A 256 3.96 0.40 -17.00
CA ILE A 256 3.38 -0.85 -16.51
C ILE A 256 2.74 -0.55 -15.15
N ASP A 257 1.45 -0.83 -15.05
CA ASP A 257 0.67 -0.62 -13.84
C ASP A 257 0.52 -1.96 -13.12
N LEU A 258 1.01 -2.04 -11.88
CA LEU A 258 0.86 -3.16 -10.98
C LEU A 258 0.06 -2.67 -9.77
N SER A 259 -1.27 -2.69 -9.89
CA SER A 259 -2.20 -2.25 -8.85
C SER A 259 -3.11 -3.41 -8.44
N ALA A 260 -3.37 -3.54 -7.14
CA ALA A 260 -4.33 -4.52 -6.62
C ALA A 260 -5.79 -4.11 -6.92
N THR A 261 -6.03 -2.82 -7.09
CA THR A 261 -7.37 -2.23 -7.28
C THR A 261 -7.39 -1.31 -8.51
N PRO A 262 -7.23 -1.82 -9.74
CA PRO A 262 -7.07 -1.00 -10.94
C PRO A 262 -8.40 -0.37 -11.43
N PHE A 263 -9.06 0.38 -10.55
CA PHE A 263 -10.34 1.04 -10.83
C PHE A 263 -10.37 2.48 -10.33
N PHE A 264 -11.30 3.26 -10.89
CA PHE A 264 -11.53 4.64 -10.49
C PHE A 264 -12.19 4.73 -9.11
N LEU A 265 -11.71 5.68 -8.29
CA LEU A 265 -12.25 5.99 -6.97
C LEU A 265 -13.43 6.96 -7.06
N SER A 266 -14.19 7.06 -5.96
CA SER A 266 -15.27 8.03 -5.81
C SER A 266 -14.77 9.48 -6.00
N GLY A 267 -15.57 10.30 -6.68
CA GLY A 267 -15.24 11.69 -7.01
C GLY A 267 -14.31 11.87 -8.22
N SER A 268 -13.88 10.79 -8.89
CA SER A 268 -13.03 10.86 -10.08
C SER A 268 -13.76 11.28 -11.36
N GLY A 269 -15.09 11.42 -11.32
CA GLY A 269 -15.96 11.60 -12.48
C GLY A 269 -16.32 10.32 -13.23
N TYR A 270 -15.75 9.19 -12.82
CA TYR A 270 -16.13 7.85 -13.28
C TYR A 270 -16.92 7.15 -12.18
N ALA A 271 -17.77 6.20 -12.56
CA ALA A 271 -18.46 5.38 -11.57
C ALA A 271 -17.42 4.60 -10.74
N GLU A 272 -17.53 4.68 -9.42
CA GLU A 272 -16.61 3.98 -8.49
C GLU A 272 -16.55 2.48 -8.80
N GLY A 273 -15.35 1.91 -8.82
CA GLY A 273 -15.14 0.51 -9.15
C GLY A 273 -15.07 0.23 -10.66
N THR A 274 -15.20 1.24 -11.53
CA THR A 274 -14.95 1.08 -12.97
C THR A 274 -13.47 0.80 -13.21
N LEU A 275 -13.15 -0.38 -13.76
CA LEU A 275 -11.78 -0.75 -14.12
C LEU A 275 -11.16 0.26 -15.08
N PHE A 276 -9.86 0.49 -14.93
CA PHE A 276 -9.13 1.33 -15.86
C PHE A 276 -9.15 0.75 -17.28
N PRO A 277 -9.24 1.60 -18.31
CA PRO A 277 -9.30 1.14 -19.69
C PRO A 277 -8.01 0.45 -20.17
N TRP A 278 -6.90 0.60 -19.44
CA TRP A 278 -5.63 -0.07 -19.70
C TRP A 278 -5.42 -1.36 -18.88
N THR A 279 -6.43 -1.82 -18.14
CA THR A 279 -6.36 -3.09 -17.40
C THR A 279 -6.23 -4.25 -18.38
N MET A 280 -5.10 -4.98 -18.30
CA MET A 280 -4.82 -6.13 -19.18
C MET A 280 -5.21 -7.47 -18.57
N SER A 281 -5.13 -7.59 -17.24
CA SER A 281 -5.44 -8.81 -16.50
C SER A 281 -6.23 -8.43 -15.26
N ASP A 282 -7.45 -8.93 -15.16
CA ASP A 282 -8.26 -8.86 -13.94
C ASP A 282 -8.12 -10.21 -13.22
N PHE A 283 -7.51 -10.18 -12.03
CA PHE A 283 -7.38 -11.35 -11.16
C PHE A 283 -8.15 -11.03 -9.89
N SER A 284 -9.32 -11.66 -9.74
CA SER A 284 -10.29 -11.20 -8.75
C SER A 284 -9.80 -11.43 -7.32
N LEU A 285 -10.29 -10.62 -6.38
CA LEU A 285 -10.01 -10.83 -4.96
C LEU A 285 -10.45 -12.23 -4.49
N MET A 286 -11.55 -12.75 -5.04
CA MET A 286 -12.02 -14.11 -4.71
C MET A 286 -11.02 -15.16 -5.17
N ASP A 287 -10.53 -15.08 -6.40
CA ASP A 287 -9.50 -15.99 -6.92
C ASP A 287 -8.21 -15.90 -6.10
N ALA A 288 -7.81 -14.69 -5.73
CA ALA A 288 -6.64 -14.46 -4.88
C ALA A 288 -6.80 -15.05 -3.49
N ILE A 289 -8.00 -15.00 -2.90
CA ILE A 289 -8.30 -15.63 -1.61
C ILE A 289 -8.27 -17.15 -1.76
N GLU A 290 -8.93 -17.71 -2.78
CA GLU A 290 -9.02 -19.15 -3.01
C GLU A 290 -7.65 -19.78 -3.31
N CYS A 291 -6.77 -19.05 -4.01
CA CYS A 291 -5.41 -19.46 -4.28
C CYS A 291 -4.44 -19.23 -3.10
N GLY A 292 -4.91 -18.65 -1.98
CA GLY A 292 -4.08 -18.35 -0.81
C GLY A 292 -3.02 -17.28 -1.04
N ILE A 293 -3.20 -16.44 -2.07
CA ILE A 293 -2.28 -15.39 -2.49
C ILE A 293 -2.41 -14.17 -1.57
N VAL A 294 -3.64 -13.87 -1.12
CA VAL A 294 -3.94 -12.77 -0.21
C VAL A 294 -4.44 -13.27 1.14
N LYS A 295 -4.29 -12.42 2.16
CA LYS A 295 -4.84 -12.69 3.49
C LYS A 295 -6.36 -12.58 3.43
N LEU A 296 -7.06 -13.49 4.11
CA LEU A 296 -8.51 -13.41 4.27
C LEU A 296 -8.84 -12.41 5.39
N PRO A 297 -9.45 -11.24 5.09
CA PRO A 297 -9.92 -10.36 6.14
C PRO A 297 -11.09 -11.02 6.88
N ARG A 298 -11.06 -10.99 8.21
CA ARG A 298 -12.18 -11.41 9.04
C ARG A 298 -12.99 -10.17 9.41
N VAL A 299 -14.25 -10.15 8.99
CA VAL A 299 -15.24 -9.11 9.33
C VAL A 299 -16.19 -9.70 10.37
N PRO A 300 -16.67 -8.94 11.37
CA PRO A 300 -17.66 -9.45 12.30
C PRO A 300 -18.96 -9.76 11.55
N VAL A 301 -19.35 -11.04 11.49
CA VAL A 301 -20.60 -11.49 10.83
C VAL A 301 -21.64 -11.95 11.88
N ALA A 302 -21.27 -12.03 13.15
CA ALA A 302 -22.11 -12.54 14.22
C ALA A 302 -23.17 -11.51 14.66
N ASP A 303 -24.19 -11.29 13.83
CA ASP A 303 -25.47 -10.73 14.27
C ASP A 303 -26.25 -11.80 15.05
N ASN A 304 -25.89 -12.02 16.32
CA ASN A 304 -26.69 -12.83 17.25
C ASN A 304 -27.92 -12.03 17.77
N ILE A 305 -28.40 -11.04 17.01
CA ILE A 305 -29.61 -10.26 17.33
C ILE A 305 -30.77 -10.84 16.52
N PRO A 306 -31.72 -11.57 17.13
CA PRO A 306 -32.90 -12.07 16.43
C PRO A 306 -33.70 -10.88 15.86
N GLY A 307 -33.90 -10.85 14.54
CA GLY A 307 -34.80 -9.90 13.86
C GLY A 307 -34.16 -8.66 13.22
N GLY A 308 -32.84 -8.58 13.09
CA GLY A 308 -32.17 -7.52 12.33
C GLY A 308 -32.12 -7.81 10.82
N GLU A 309 -32.72 -6.95 9.98
CA GLU A 309 -32.52 -6.98 8.53
C GLU A 309 -31.10 -6.53 8.15
N MET A 310 -30.41 -7.35 7.34
CA MET A 310 -29.05 -7.20 6.77
C MET A 310 -27.89 -7.15 7.80
N PRO A 311 -26.69 -7.67 7.46
CA PRO A 311 -25.56 -7.75 8.40
C PRO A 311 -25.06 -6.34 8.75
N LYS A 312 -25.49 -5.80 9.90
CA LYS A 312 -25.25 -4.41 10.32
C LYS A 312 -23.76 -4.10 10.48
N PHE A 313 -22.97 -5.10 10.81
CA PHE A 313 -21.53 -4.99 10.99
C PHE A 313 -20.75 -4.81 9.68
N ARG A 314 -21.30 -5.23 8.52
CA ARG A 314 -20.63 -5.06 7.23
C ARG A 314 -20.60 -3.59 6.79
N GLU A 315 -21.64 -2.83 7.13
CA GLU A 315 -21.77 -1.41 6.82
C GLU A 315 -21.77 -0.55 8.09
N LEU A 316 -21.01 -0.97 9.11
CA LEU A 316 -21.04 -0.40 10.46
C LEU A 316 -20.98 1.12 10.46
N TRP A 317 -20.09 1.72 9.67
CA TRP A 317 -19.90 3.17 9.58
C TRP A 317 -21.20 3.92 9.20
N LYS A 318 -22.01 3.38 8.28
CA LYS A 318 -23.28 3.98 7.86
C LYS A 318 -24.27 4.10 9.02
N HIS A 319 -24.16 3.21 10.00
CA HIS A 319 -25.05 3.15 11.16
C HIS A 319 -24.51 3.94 12.36
N ILE A 320 -23.19 3.99 12.55
CA ILE A 320 -22.58 4.63 13.73
C ILE A 320 -22.09 6.06 13.48
N GLY A 321 -21.79 6.46 12.24
CA GLY A 321 -21.11 7.75 11.95
C GLY A 321 -21.84 8.98 12.50
N LYS A 322 -23.18 8.97 12.53
CA LYS A 322 -23.99 10.05 13.14
C LYS A 322 -24.00 10.03 14.67
N LYS A 323 -23.73 8.87 15.28
CA LYS A 323 -23.70 8.64 16.73
C LYS A 323 -22.31 8.85 17.32
N MET A 324 -21.27 8.90 16.48
CA MET A 324 -19.89 9.11 16.93
C MET A 324 -19.75 10.44 17.68
N PRO A 325 -18.94 10.48 18.74
CA PRO A 325 -18.62 11.73 19.45
C PRO A 325 -18.03 12.77 18.48
N LYS A 326 -18.60 13.97 18.46
CA LYS A 326 -18.12 15.08 17.62
C LYS A 326 -17.48 16.17 18.46
N LYS A 327 -16.37 16.72 17.97
CA LYS A 327 -15.72 17.88 18.61
C LYS A 327 -16.70 19.06 18.50
N GLY A 328 -17.23 19.52 19.63
CA GLY A 328 -18.14 20.66 19.66
C GLY A 328 -17.47 21.93 19.11
N ARG A 329 -18.27 22.90 18.63
CA ARG A 329 -17.78 24.20 18.15
C ARG A 329 -17.09 25.08 19.21
N GLY A 330 -17.03 24.63 20.47
CA GLY A 330 -16.31 25.29 21.56
C GLY A 330 -14.94 24.63 21.82
N LYS A 331 -13.90 25.45 21.95
CA LYS A 331 -12.60 25.00 22.48
C LYS A 331 -12.81 24.48 23.91
N GLY A 332 -12.61 23.18 24.17
CA GLY A 332 -12.28 22.74 25.54
C GLY A 332 -12.85 21.44 26.09
N LYS A 333 -13.72 20.67 25.42
CA LYS A 333 -14.05 19.32 25.91
C LYS A 333 -13.34 18.26 25.07
N ALA A 334 -12.40 17.56 25.70
CA ALA A 334 -11.82 16.34 25.15
C ALA A 334 -12.95 15.34 24.84
N LEU A 335 -12.83 14.64 23.71
CA LEU A 335 -13.78 13.60 23.34
C LEU A 335 -13.65 12.45 24.34
N ASP A 336 -14.77 11.89 24.82
CA ASP A 336 -14.75 10.81 25.80
C ASP A 336 -14.66 9.45 25.10
N PRO A 337 -13.55 8.69 25.25
CA PRO A 337 -13.41 7.37 24.66
C PRO A 337 -14.47 6.36 25.14
N LEU A 338 -15.10 6.61 26.29
CA LEU A 338 -16.14 5.74 26.83
C LEU A 338 -17.52 5.98 26.21
N SER A 339 -17.66 7.01 25.38
CA SER A 339 -18.92 7.39 24.72
C SER A 339 -19.08 6.79 23.32
N LEU A 340 -18.27 5.79 22.96
CA LEU A 340 -18.38 5.11 21.67
C LEU A 340 -19.75 4.42 21.51
N PRO A 341 -20.34 4.39 20.30
CA PRO A 341 -21.61 3.72 20.06
C PRO A 341 -21.57 2.23 20.44
N VAL A 342 -22.66 1.73 21.05
CA VAL A 342 -22.75 0.33 21.49
C VAL A 342 -22.51 -0.63 20.33
N GLU A 343 -22.97 -0.31 19.13
CA GLU A 343 -22.75 -1.14 17.94
C GLU A 343 -21.26 -1.30 17.59
N LEU A 344 -20.46 -0.26 17.82
CA LEU A 344 -19.00 -0.31 17.63
C LEU A 344 -18.35 -1.15 18.72
N GLN A 345 -18.78 -0.99 19.98
CA GLN A 345 -18.29 -1.78 21.11
C GLN A 345 -18.55 -3.27 20.87
N THR A 346 -19.79 -3.65 20.52
CA THR A 346 -20.16 -5.03 20.20
C THR A 346 -19.34 -5.61 19.04
N ALA A 347 -19.07 -4.81 18.00
CA ALA A 347 -18.25 -5.25 16.86
C ALA A 347 -16.79 -5.51 17.27
N LEU A 348 -16.23 -4.63 18.09
CA LEU A 348 -14.88 -4.78 18.64
C LEU A 348 -14.77 -6.01 19.54
N ASP A 349 -15.72 -6.19 20.46
CA ASP A 349 -15.75 -7.34 21.38
C ASP A 349 -15.88 -8.66 20.60
N ALA A 350 -16.76 -8.73 19.60
CA ALA A 350 -16.94 -9.93 18.78
C ALA A 350 -15.67 -10.33 18.01
N LEU A 351 -14.95 -9.35 17.43
CA LEU A 351 -13.67 -9.60 16.77
C LEU A 351 -12.57 -9.95 17.78
N TYR A 352 -12.56 -9.29 18.94
CA TYR A 352 -11.61 -9.55 20.02
C TYR A 352 -11.75 -10.97 20.58
N ASP A 353 -12.96 -11.46 20.81
CA ASP A 353 -13.21 -12.83 21.30
C ASP A 353 -12.68 -13.89 20.32
N HIS A 354 -12.77 -13.60 19.01
CA HIS A 354 -12.15 -14.46 18.00
C HIS A 354 -10.62 -14.35 18.04
N TYR A 355 -10.10 -13.12 18.16
CA TYR A 355 -8.67 -12.87 18.29
C TYR A 355 -8.08 -13.62 19.49
N ALA A 356 -8.66 -13.47 20.68
CA ALA A 356 -8.16 -14.07 21.91
C ALA A 356 -8.06 -15.60 21.82
N ARG A 357 -9.10 -16.25 21.29
CA ARG A 357 -9.07 -17.69 21.01
C ARG A 357 -7.97 -18.08 20.02
N THR A 358 -7.78 -17.27 18.97
CA THR A 358 -6.73 -17.52 17.96
C THR A 358 -5.34 -17.33 18.57
N PHE A 359 -5.16 -16.30 19.39
CA PHE A 359 -3.93 -16.00 20.11
C PHE A 359 -3.53 -17.15 21.04
N GLU A 360 -4.48 -17.68 21.82
CA GLU A 360 -4.25 -18.85 22.68
C GLU A 360 -3.85 -20.09 21.86
N LEU A 361 -4.58 -20.40 20.80
CA LEU A 361 -4.26 -21.52 19.90
C LEU A 361 -2.86 -21.40 19.27
N TRP A 362 -2.47 -20.19 18.87
CA TRP A 362 -1.15 -19.93 18.29
C TRP A 362 -0.04 -20.09 19.33
N ASN A 363 -0.28 -19.61 20.55
CA ASN A 363 0.63 -19.78 21.67
C ASN A 363 0.81 -21.27 22.04
N GLU A 364 -0.28 -22.03 22.11
CA GLU A 364 -0.24 -23.49 22.32
C GLU A 364 0.51 -24.23 21.21
N ALA A 365 0.39 -23.78 19.97
CA ALA A 365 1.12 -24.32 18.82
C ALA A 365 2.59 -23.86 18.74
N GLY A 366 3.06 -23.01 19.66
CA GLY A 366 4.42 -22.47 19.66
C GLY A 366 4.69 -21.43 18.56
N ILE A 367 3.63 -20.87 17.95
CA ILE A 367 3.74 -19.77 17.00
C ILE A 367 4.05 -18.50 17.78
N ARG A 368 5.25 -17.94 17.58
CA ARG A 368 5.77 -16.81 18.37
C ARG A 368 5.14 -15.46 18.05
N VAL A 369 4.60 -15.31 16.84
CA VAL A 369 4.04 -14.05 16.36
C VAL A 369 2.53 -14.10 16.55
N PRO A 370 1.92 -13.18 17.32
CA PRO A 370 0.48 -13.18 17.53
C PRO A 370 -0.29 -12.80 16.25
N PRO A 371 -1.60 -13.08 16.19
CA PRO A 371 -2.42 -12.56 15.11
C PRO A 371 -2.42 -11.03 15.11
N CYS A 372 -2.73 -10.41 13.97
CA CYS A 372 -2.78 -8.96 13.84
C CYS A 372 -4.23 -8.47 13.88
N PHE A 373 -4.48 -7.39 14.63
CA PHE A 373 -5.78 -6.73 14.73
C PHE A 373 -5.66 -5.29 14.19
N ILE A 374 -6.37 -4.98 13.12
CA ILE A 374 -6.29 -3.68 12.45
C ILE A 374 -7.64 -2.97 12.54
N VAL A 375 -7.63 -1.73 13.05
CA VAL A 375 -8.80 -0.85 13.03
C VAL A 375 -8.49 0.36 12.16
N VAL A 376 -9.23 0.50 11.07
CA VAL A 376 -9.14 1.66 10.17
C VAL A 376 -10.27 2.63 10.52
N CYS A 377 -9.94 3.90 10.71
CA CYS A 377 -10.89 4.95 11.07
C CYS A 377 -10.85 6.08 10.04
N GLN A 378 -11.96 6.80 9.89
CA GLN A 378 -12.09 7.85 8.87
C GLN A 378 -11.15 9.04 9.10
N ASN A 379 -10.84 9.38 10.35
CA ASN A 379 -9.95 10.50 10.68
C ASN A 379 -9.20 10.28 12.00
N THR A 380 -8.21 11.14 12.24
CA THR A 380 -7.29 11.08 13.40
C THR A 380 -7.99 11.25 14.75
N ALA A 381 -9.09 12.01 14.80
CA ALA A 381 -9.84 12.20 16.04
C ALA A 381 -10.60 10.94 16.45
N ILE A 382 -11.22 10.26 15.48
CA ILE A 382 -11.90 8.98 15.71
C ILE A 382 -10.90 7.88 16.03
N SER A 383 -9.78 7.81 15.29
CA SER A 383 -8.75 6.79 15.56
C SER A 383 -8.19 6.93 16.97
N LYS A 384 -7.98 8.16 17.47
CA LYS A 384 -7.57 8.38 18.86
C LYS A 384 -8.61 7.91 19.87
N LEU A 385 -9.91 8.17 19.65
CA LEU A 385 -10.96 7.68 20.54
C LEU A 385 -11.00 6.15 20.62
N VAL A 386 -10.92 5.49 19.47
CA VAL A 386 -10.93 4.03 19.41
C VAL A 386 -9.65 3.46 20.01
N TYR A 387 -8.51 4.10 19.75
CA TYR A 387 -7.22 3.76 20.35
C TYR A 387 -7.28 3.83 21.88
N ASP A 388 -7.79 4.92 22.46
CA ASP A 388 -7.87 5.10 23.91
C ASP A 388 -8.84 4.08 24.54
N TYR A 389 -9.96 3.79 23.86
CA TYR A 389 -10.90 2.75 24.30
C TYR A 389 -10.25 1.35 24.35
N ILE A 390 -9.40 1.02 23.38
CA ILE A 390 -8.73 -0.28 23.26
C ILE A 390 -7.52 -0.39 24.19
N SER A 391 -6.62 0.59 24.14
CA SER A 391 -5.30 0.55 24.80
C SER A 391 -5.33 1.00 26.26
N GLY A 392 -6.32 1.80 26.64
CA GLY A 392 -6.39 2.51 27.91
C GLY A 392 -5.87 3.95 27.81
N PHE A 393 -6.30 4.81 28.72
CA PHE A 393 -5.92 6.23 28.72
C PHE A 393 -5.95 6.81 30.15
N VAL A 394 -5.19 7.88 30.36
CA VAL A 394 -5.22 8.64 31.60
C VAL A 394 -6.24 9.76 31.46
N ARG A 395 -7.25 9.77 32.33
CA ARG A 395 -8.23 10.86 32.44
C ARG A 395 -7.72 11.89 33.44
N GLU A 396 -7.46 13.11 32.98
CA GLU A 396 -7.16 14.23 33.87
C GLU A 396 -8.43 14.64 34.64
N ASN A 397 -8.36 14.62 35.97
CA ASN A 397 -9.39 15.19 36.83
C ASN A 397 -9.18 16.70 37.00
N ASP A 398 -10.22 17.41 37.39
CA ASP A 398 -10.19 18.87 37.60
C ASP A 398 -9.12 19.33 38.62
N ASP A 399 -8.67 18.42 39.48
CA ASP A 399 -7.61 18.64 40.49
C ASP A 399 -6.18 18.43 39.97
N GLY A 400 -5.99 18.10 38.68
CA GLY A 400 -4.69 17.85 38.06
C GLY A 400 -4.09 16.46 38.31
N ASN A 401 -4.79 15.59 39.04
CA ASN A 401 -4.44 14.17 39.17
C ASN A 401 -5.03 13.36 38.02
N GLY A 402 -4.23 12.49 37.41
CA GLY A 402 -4.67 11.57 36.35
C GLY A 402 -5.17 10.23 36.91
N GLU A 403 -6.37 9.80 36.51
CA GLU A 403 -6.89 8.46 36.77
C GLU A 403 -6.67 7.58 35.53
N LEU A 404 -6.01 6.43 35.70
CA LEU A 404 -5.86 5.47 34.61
C LEU A 404 -7.17 4.71 34.39
N ILE A 405 -7.69 4.80 33.17
CA ILE A 405 -8.82 4.00 32.70
C ILE A 405 -8.26 2.88 31.83
N ASN A 406 -8.40 1.64 32.32
CA ASN A 406 -7.96 0.46 31.58
C ASN A 406 -8.74 0.27 30.28
N GLY A 407 -8.01 -0.11 29.22
CA GLY A 407 -8.58 -0.46 27.93
C GLY A 407 -9.58 -1.62 28.03
N ARG A 408 -10.58 -1.62 27.16
CA ARG A 408 -11.67 -2.62 27.20
C ARG A 408 -11.28 -3.99 26.66
N LEU A 409 -10.16 -4.07 25.93
CA LEU A 409 -9.67 -5.29 25.30
C LEU A 409 -8.34 -5.71 25.99
N PRO A 410 -8.37 -6.65 26.96
CA PRO A 410 -7.23 -6.97 27.83
C PRO A 410 -5.90 -7.25 27.12
N LEU A 411 -5.89 -8.04 26.05
CA LEU A 411 -4.65 -8.36 25.32
C LEU A 411 -4.04 -7.14 24.61
N PHE A 412 -4.81 -6.08 24.40
CA PHE A 412 -4.42 -4.89 23.64
C PHE A 412 -4.05 -3.69 24.52
N ARG A 413 -4.06 -3.85 25.85
CA ARG A 413 -3.74 -2.75 26.78
C ARG A 413 -2.27 -2.33 26.67
N ASN A 414 -2.03 -1.04 26.84
CA ASN A 414 -0.69 -0.44 26.87
C ASN A 414 -0.19 -0.12 28.29
N PHE A 415 -0.88 -0.65 29.30
CA PHE A 415 -0.60 -0.48 30.72
C PHE A 415 -0.64 -1.84 31.43
N ASP A 416 0.24 -2.03 32.41
CA ASP A 416 0.30 -3.22 33.26
C ASP A 416 -0.77 -3.20 34.37
N GLU A 417 -0.83 -4.27 35.17
CA GLU A 417 -1.79 -4.39 36.29
C GLU A 417 -1.60 -3.34 37.39
N HIS A 418 -0.43 -2.70 37.44
CA HIS A 418 -0.09 -1.65 38.40
C HIS A 418 -0.34 -0.24 37.83
N GLY A 419 -0.82 -0.15 36.59
CA GLY A 419 -1.08 1.08 35.88
C GLY A 419 0.16 1.75 35.29
N ASN A 420 1.30 1.06 35.23
CA ASN A 420 2.47 1.55 34.53
C ASN A 420 2.35 1.28 33.03
N ALA A 421 2.76 2.26 32.25
CA ALA A 421 2.99 2.10 30.82
C ALA A 421 3.94 0.93 30.52
N ILE A 422 3.52 -0.03 29.70
CA ILE A 422 4.41 -1.13 29.28
C ILE A 422 5.49 -0.60 28.32
N PRO A 423 6.73 -1.13 28.37
CA PRO A 423 7.82 -0.66 27.51
C PRO A 423 7.53 -0.81 26.01
N ARG A 424 6.87 -1.92 25.63
CA ARG A 424 6.45 -2.20 24.25
C ARG A 424 4.94 -2.15 24.16
N PRO A 425 4.36 -1.10 23.57
CA PRO A 425 2.90 -0.98 23.45
C PRO A 425 2.35 -2.10 22.56
N HIS A 426 1.25 -2.72 22.99
CA HIS A 426 0.52 -3.74 22.23
C HIS A 426 -0.39 -3.12 21.16
N THR A 427 -0.91 -1.92 21.42
CA THR A 427 -1.71 -1.14 20.47
C THR A 427 -0.93 0.07 20.00
N LEU A 428 -0.98 0.34 18.70
CA LEU A 428 -0.29 1.47 18.07
C LEU A 428 -1.29 2.40 17.39
N LEU A 429 -1.11 3.71 17.57
CA LEU A 429 -1.82 4.73 16.81
C LEU A 429 -0.96 5.18 15.63
N ILE A 430 -1.50 5.03 14.41
CA ILE A 430 -0.78 5.27 13.17
C ILE A 430 -1.60 6.22 12.29
N ASP A 431 -0.97 7.31 11.84
CA ASP A 431 -1.47 8.14 10.73
C ASP A 431 -0.72 7.73 9.46
N SER A 432 -1.37 6.88 8.64
CA SER A 432 -0.74 6.34 7.43
C SER A 432 -0.42 7.42 6.41
N GLU A 433 -1.26 8.44 6.26
CA GLU A 433 -1.04 9.49 5.26
C GLU A 433 0.22 10.31 5.59
N GLN A 434 0.38 10.71 6.85
CA GLN A 434 1.55 11.47 7.29
C GLN A 434 2.84 10.64 7.25
N LEU A 435 2.80 9.34 7.55
CA LEU A 435 3.98 8.48 7.49
C LEU A 435 4.49 8.25 6.07
N GLU A 436 3.60 8.28 5.08
CA GLU A 436 3.92 8.04 3.67
C GLU A 436 4.29 9.29 2.87
N SER A 437 3.93 10.49 3.35
CA SER A 437 4.16 11.76 2.63
C SER A 437 5.63 12.20 2.60
N GLY A 438 6.36 11.97 3.71
CA GLY A 438 7.72 12.44 3.92
C GLY A 438 7.85 13.87 4.46
N ASP A 439 6.73 14.55 4.69
CA ASP A 439 6.67 15.83 5.41
C ASP A 439 6.61 15.56 6.91
N ALA A 440 7.23 16.38 7.76
CA ALA A 440 7.27 16.19 9.22
C ALA A 440 5.87 15.97 9.86
N LEU A 441 5.79 15.19 10.95
CA LEU A 441 4.53 14.91 11.65
C LEU A 441 3.85 16.21 12.06
N ASP A 442 2.53 16.24 11.86
CA ASP A 442 1.69 17.31 12.36
C ASP A 442 1.82 17.41 13.88
N LYS A 443 1.73 18.63 14.40
CA LYS A 443 1.91 18.90 15.84
C LYS A 443 0.85 18.20 16.67
N ASP A 444 -0.38 18.11 16.19
CA ASP A 444 -1.47 17.48 16.91
C ASP A 444 -1.21 15.96 17.00
N PHE A 445 -0.82 15.32 15.89
CA PHE A 445 -0.49 13.89 15.90
C PHE A 445 0.75 13.59 16.73
N ARG A 446 1.82 14.39 16.59
CA ARG A 446 3.03 14.24 17.41
C ARG A 446 2.74 14.36 18.91
N THR A 447 1.80 15.23 19.29
CA THR A 447 1.35 15.35 20.69
C THR A 447 0.58 14.09 21.11
N MET A 448 -0.33 13.60 20.26
CA MET A 448 -1.12 12.39 20.53
C MET A 448 -0.27 11.12 20.66
N ALA A 449 0.84 11.01 19.92
CA ALA A 449 1.73 9.85 19.88
C ALA A 449 3.03 10.05 20.69
N SER A 450 3.09 11.10 21.52
CA SER A 450 4.33 11.52 22.19
C SER A 450 4.85 10.47 23.17
N ASP A 451 3.96 9.85 23.94
CA ASP A 451 4.31 8.80 24.90
C ASP A 451 4.89 7.57 24.20
N GLU A 452 4.31 7.16 23.07
CA GLU A 452 4.77 6.03 22.27
C GLU A 452 6.14 6.31 21.63
N LEU A 453 6.31 7.50 21.06
CA LEU A 453 7.58 7.93 20.46
C LEU A 453 8.72 7.90 21.48
N GLU A 454 8.48 8.38 22.70
CA GLU A 454 9.48 8.35 23.76
C GLU A 454 9.82 6.93 24.22
N ARG A 455 8.83 6.01 24.22
CA ARG A 455 9.08 4.58 24.51
C ARG A 455 9.98 3.93 23.45
N PHE A 456 9.67 4.14 22.17
CA PHE A 456 10.47 3.60 21.08
C PHE A 456 11.90 4.14 21.07
N LYS A 457 12.09 5.44 21.37
CA LYS A 457 13.43 6.04 21.53
C LYS A 457 14.22 5.38 22.65
N ARG A 458 13.61 5.16 23.82
CA ARG A 458 14.24 4.47 24.95
C ARG A 458 14.65 3.05 24.58
N GLU A 459 13.81 2.34 23.83
CA GLU A 459 14.12 0.99 23.38
C GLU A 459 15.31 0.96 22.41
N ILE A 460 15.40 1.91 21.47
CA ILE A 460 16.55 2.02 20.56
C ILE A 460 17.85 2.28 21.34
N ILE A 461 17.83 3.19 22.31
CA ILE A 461 18.99 3.49 23.17
C ILE A 461 19.42 2.23 23.91
N ALA A 462 18.46 1.49 24.49
CA ALA A 462 18.75 0.26 25.22
C ALA A 462 19.33 -0.85 24.32
N ARG A 463 18.82 -1.00 23.09
CA ARG A 463 19.29 -2.02 22.13
C ARG A 463 20.68 -1.71 21.58
N ASN A 464 20.96 -0.45 21.26
CA ASN A 464 22.22 -0.04 20.65
C ASN A 464 23.31 0.28 21.70
N ASN A 465 22.94 0.33 22.98
CA ASN A 465 23.81 0.76 24.08
C ASN A 465 24.50 2.12 23.79
N ASP A 466 23.79 3.00 23.09
CA ASP A 466 24.25 4.33 22.69
C ASP A 466 23.16 5.37 22.99
N PRO A 467 23.40 6.28 23.95
CA PRO A 467 22.47 7.36 24.30
C PRO A 467 22.11 8.29 23.13
N ARG A 468 22.95 8.36 22.08
CA ARG A 468 22.72 9.23 20.91
C ARG A 468 22.04 8.52 19.75
N ALA A 469 21.81 7.21 19.85
CA ALA A 469 21.20 6.45 18.75
C ALA A 469 19.78 6.94 18.41
N ALA A 470 19.04 7.45 19.40
CA ALA A 470 17.71 8.02 19.18
C ALA A 470 17.73 9.41 18.52
N ASP A 471 18.79 10.22 18.73
CA ASP A 471 18.88 11.57 18.17
C ASP A 471 19.12 11.58 16.66
N ALA A 472 19.59 10.45 16.11
CA ALA A 472 19.85 10.27 14.69
C ALA A 472 18.61 9.90 13.87
N ILE A 473 17.50 9.53 14.53
CA ILE A 473 16.29 9.00 13.87
C ILE A 473 15.14 9.99 14.10
N THR A 474 14.48 10.37 13.01
CA THR A 474 13.30 11.23 13.11
C THR A 474 12.12 10.46 13.70
N ASP A 475 11.19 11.14 14.38
CA ASP A 475 9.97 10.51 14.91
C ASP A 475 9.18 9.74 13.81
N GLN A 476 9.30 10.18 12.55
CA GLN A 476 8.66 9.55 11.39
C GLN A 476 9.33 8.24 10.97
N ASP A 477 10.66 8.27 10.88
CA ASP A 477 11.43 7.09 10.52
C ASP A 477 11.29 6.03 11.62
N LEU A 478 11.17 6.45 12.87
CA LEU A 478 10.88 5.59 14.02
C LEU A 478 9.53 4.88 13.88
N LEU A 479 8.44 5.63 13.68
CA LEU A 479 7.11 5.03 13.49
C LEU A 479 7.04 4.16 12.23
N ARG A 480 7.76 4.53 11.17
CA ARG A 480 7.88 3.73 9.95
C ARG A 480 8.61 2.41 10.21
N GLU A 481 9.68 2.43 10.99
CA GLU A 481 10.39 1.21 11.40
C GLU A 481 9.48 0.28 12.20
N VAL A 482 8.75 0.83 13.18
CA VAL A 482 7.75 0.08 13.96
C VAL A 482 6.73 -0.56 13.03
N MET A 483 6.09 0.21 12.13
CA MET A 483 5.12 -0.32 11.17
C MET A 483 5.69 -1.42 10.26
N ASN A 484 6.91 -1.23 9.73
CA ASN A 484 7.54 -2.19 8.82
C ASN A 484 7.89 -3.51 9.49
N THR A 485 8.02 -3.48 10.81
CA THR A 485 8.45 -4.60 11.62
C THR A 485 7.35 -5.20 12.48
N VAL A 486 6.09 -4.80 12.28
CA VAL A 486 4.91 -5.42 12.90
C VAL A 486 4.95 -6.94 12.71
N GLY A 487 4.92 -7.68 13.82
CA GLY A 487 4.98 -9.15 13.83
C GLY A 487 6.34 -9.75 13.43
N ARG A 488 7.44 -8.98 13.42
CA ARG A 488 8.80 -9.50 13.22
C ARG A 488 9.53 -9.61 14.55
N ALA A 489 9.88 -10.83 14.92
CA ALA A 489 10.61 -11.12 16.16
C ALA A 489 11.94 -10.34 16.24
N GLY A 490 12.26 -9.79 17.40
CA GLY A 490 13.47 -9.02 17.66
C GLY A 490 13.51 -7.59 17.10
N HIS A 491 12.44 -7.10 16.47
CA HIS A 491 12.36 -5.72 15.93
C HIS A 491 11.48 -4.80 16.79
N LEU A 492 11.43 -3.49 16.49
CA LEU A 492 10.65 -2.53 17.27
C LEU A 492 9.14 -2.80 17.21
N GLY A 493 8.66 -3.30 16.07
CA GLY A 493 7.26 -3.70 15.87
C GLY A 493 6.95 -5.15 16.29
N GLU A 494 7.74 -5.80 17.13
CA GLU A 494 7.53 -7.23 17.52
C GLU A 494 6.16 -7.54 18.18
N SER A 495 5.32 -6.52 18.42
CA SER A 495 3.99 -6.65 19.00
C SER A 495 2.99 -7.46 18.17
#